data_AF-A0A520I6R7-F1
#
_entry.id   AF-A0A520I6R7-F1
#
_cell.length_a   1.000
_cell.length_b   1.000
_cell.length_c   1.000
_cell.angle_alpha   90.00
_cell.angle_beta   90.00
_cell.angle_gamma   90.00
#
_symmetry.space_group_name_H-M   'P 1'
#
loop_
_entity.id
_entity.type
_entity.pdbx_description
1 polymer ?
#
loop_
_entity_poly.entity_id
_entity_poly.type
_entity_poly.pdbx_seq_one_letter_code
_entity_poly.pdbx_strand_id
1 'polypeptide(L)'
;YTLVIGAFIPNWQVLPFIGLQGLVMFALYVLGVVGAFVVALVLRRTVTQGVSSGFMMEMPKYQMPRLRDVAIGLWARAEIFLKRAGTIILFSTVILWALLSFPKPPAGSGVSPVNYSVAGRIANAIEPAFRPIGFNRDIVLALIPAMAAREVAVAAIGTVYAIDNPDSASGGRQMIDNLRGRWSLPTALAFLMWFVFAPQCISTIAVTRRETNGWRWPAFMVGYLFTLAYIAAGATYWAAIGLGL
;
A
#
# COMPACT_ATOMS: atom_id res chain seq x y z
N TYR A 1 -4.75 5.54 4.86
CA TYR A 1 -5.03 5.58 6.31
C TYR A 1 -6.07 6.63 6.64
N THR A 2 -5.76 7.92 6.50
CA THR A 2 -6.67 9.03 6.88
C THR A 2 -8.06 8.95 6.24
N LEU A 3 -8.17 8.64 4.95
CA LEU A 3 -9.47 8.49 4.26
C LEU A 3 -10.32 7.37 4.88
N VAL A 4 -9.76 6.17 5.03
CA VAL A 4 -10.50 5.00 5.53
C VAL A 4 -10.82 5.14 7.02
N ILE A 5 -9.88 5.67 7.83
CA ILE A 5 -10.13 5.98 9.25
C ILE A 5 -11.22 7.04 9.37
N GLY A 6 -11.15 8.11 8.57
CA GLY A 6 -12.16 9.17 8.54
C GLY A 6 -13.55 8.68 8.12
N ALA A 7 -13.59 7.67 7.25
CA ALA A 7 -14.83 7.07 6.78
C ALA A 7 -15.48 6.14 7.83
N PHE A 8 -14.72 5.20 8.41
CA PHE A 8 -15.31 4.11 9.19
C PHE A 8 -15.23 4.29 10.71
N ILE A 9 -14.34 5.17 11.20
CA ILE A 9 -14.13 5.33 12.64
C ILE A 9 -14.86 6.58 13.12
N PRO A 10 -15.77 6.47 14.10
CA PRO A 10 -16.52 7.61 14.61
C PRO A 10 -15.57 8.65 15.20
N ASN A 11 -15.87 9.93 14.97
CA ASN A 11 -15.10 11.04 15.52
C ASN A 11 -15.53 11.35 16.96
N TRP A 12 -15.28 10.40 17.87
CA TRP A 12 -15.48 10.59 19.30
C TRP A 12 -14.19 11.08 19.95
N GLN A 13 -14.32 12.02 20.88
CA GLN A 13 -13.21 12.48 21.70
C GLN A 13 -13.05 11.53 22.89
N VAL A 14 -11.86 10.93 23.02
CA VAL A 14 -11.55 9.97 24.10
C VAL A 14 -10.91 10.68 25.28
N LEU A 15 -10.03 11.65 25.00
CA LEU A 15 -9.42 12.56 25.96
C LEU A 15 -9.54 14.01 25.46
N PRO A 16 -9.43 15.04 26.32
CA PRO A 16 -9.26 16.41 25.85
C PRO A 16 -8.07 16.47 24.89
N PHE A 17 -8.31 16.98 23.67
CA PHE A 17 -7.38 17.04 22.53
C PHE A 17 -7.06 15.72 21.79
N ILE A 18 -7.58 14.56 22.21
CA ILE A 18 -7.31 13.27 21.53
C ILE A 18 -8.62 12.67 20.97
N GLY A 19 -8.74 12.69 19.64
CA GLY A 19 -9.80 12.01 18.92
C GLY A 19 -9.50 10.53 18.65
N LEU A 20 -10.54 9.70 18.62
CA LEU A 20 -10.45 8.26 18.36
C LEU A 20 -9.72 7.95 17.04
N GLN A 21 -9.99 8.72 15.99
CA GLN A 21 -9.34 8.57 14.68
C GLN A 21 -7.81 8.72 14.75
N GLY A 22 -7.33 9.68 15.54
CA GLY A 22 -5.90 9.92 15.76
C GLY A 22 -5.26 8.76 16.54
N LEU A 23 -5.97 8.25 17.56
CA LEU A 23 -5.52 7.12 18.36
C LEU A 23 -5.41 5.84 17.53
N VAL A 24 -6.38 5.56 16.64
CA VAL A 24 -6.28 4.41 15.74
C VAL A 24 -5.13 4.57 14.75
N MET A 25 -4.93 5.76 14.19
CA MET A 25 -3.77 6.00 13.32
C MET A 25 -2.46 5.74 14.08
N PHE A 26 -2.33 6.28 15.29
CA PHE A 26 -1.16 6.05 16.15
C PHE A 26 -0.94 4.56 16.45
N ALA A 27 -2.01 3.83 16.81
CA ALA A 27 -1.94 2.40 17.08
C ALA A 27 -1.45 1.59 15.87
N LEU A 28 -1.93 1.91 14.66
CA LEU A 28 -1.46 1.26 13.42
C LEU A 28 0.03 1.51 13.16
N TYR A 29 0.54 2.71 13.46
CA TYR A 29 1.96 3.02 13.35
C TYR A 29 2.80 2.23 14.34
N VAL A 30 2.38 2.19 15.61
CA VAL A 30 3.06 1.40 16.66
C VAL A 30 3.07 -0.08 16.29
N LEU A 31 1.93 -0.62 15.81
CA LEU A 31 1.81 -2.01 15.37
C LEU A 31 2.78 -2.30 14.22
N GLY A 32 2.90 -1.41 13.24
CA GLY A 32 3.86 -1.54 12.14
C GLY A 32 5.32 -1.61 12.64
N VAL A 33 5.70 -0.74 13.58
CA VAL A 33 7.04 -0.73 14.19
C VAL A 33 7.31 -2.02 14.96
N VAL A 34 6.40 -2.43 15.84
CA VAL A 34 6.53 -3.68 16.61
C VAL A 34 6.59 -4.88 15.67
N GLY A 35 5.73 -4.92 14.65
CA GLY A 35 5.74 -5.97 13.63
C GLY A 35 7.07 -6.05 12.88
N ALA A 36 7.67 -4.91 12.53
CA ALA A 36 8.99 -4.88 11.90
C ALA A 36 10.08 -5.47 12.81
N PHE A 37 10.08 -5.15 14.12
CA PHE A 37 11.01 -5.74 15.07
C PHE A 37 10.82 -7.25 15.23
N VAL A 38 9.58 -7.73 15.27
CA VAL A 38 9.28 -9.17 15.34
C VAL A 38 9.80 -9.88 14.10
N VAL A 39 9.50 -9.38 12.90
CA VAL A 39 9.97 -9.95 11.64
C VAL A 39 11.50 -9.93 11.57
N ALA A 40 12.14 -8.82 11.97
CA ALA A 40 13.60 -8.72 12.00
C ALA A 40 14.22 -9.75 12.95
N LEU A 41 13.64 -9.97 14.13
CA LEU A 41 14.09 -10.98 15.07
C LEU A 41 13.94 -12.40 14.51
N VAL A 42 12.81 -12.69 13.87
CA VAL A 42 12.55 -13.98 13.22
C VAL A 42 13.56 -14.22 12.10
N LEU A 43 13.74 -13.26 11.19
CA LEU A 43 14.68 -13.38 10.07
C LEU A 43 16.13 -13.51 10.55
N ARG A 44 16.54 -12.74 11.57
CA ARG A 44 17.87 -12.85 12.18
C ARG A 44 18.11 -14.24 12.77
N ARG A 45 17.07 -14.87 13.33
CA ARG A 45 17.16 -16.21 13.91
C ARG A 45 17.09 -17.33 12.87
N THR A 46 16.55 -17.10 11.67
CA THR A 46 16.30 -18.17 10.69
C THR A 46 17.14 -18.03 9.43
N VAL A 47 16.97 -16.92 8.70
CA VAL A 47 17.46 -16.76 7.32
C VAL A 47 18.81 -16.05 7.27
N THR A 48 19.05 -15.07 8.14
CA THR A 48 20.27 -14.25 8.15
C THR A 48 21.18 -14.58 9.33
N GLN A 49 21.33 -15.88 9.63
CA GLN A 49 22.30 -16.34 10.61
C GLN A 49 23.72 -16.07 10.09
N GLY A 50 24.50 -15.28 10.84
CA GLY A 50 25.87 -14.96 10.50
C GLY A 50 26.58 -14.28 11.66
N VAL A 51 27.90 -14.40 11.69
CA VAL A 51 28.74 -13.62 12.60
C VAL A 51 28.49 -12.14 12.32
N SER A 52 28.11 -11.38 13.36
CA SER A 52 28.14 -9.93 13.27
C SER A 52 29.57 -9.56 12.96
N SER A 53 29.85 -9.19 11.71
CA SER A 53 31.08 -8.48 11.37
C SER A 53 31.05 -7.23 12.24
N GLY A 54 31.83 -7.25 13.31
CA GLY A 54 32.09 -6.09 14.11
C GLY A 54 32.82 -5.14 13.19
N PHE A 55 32.08 -4.32 12.46
CA PHE A 55 32.64 -3.13 11.84
C PHE A 55 33.19 -2.34 13.01
N MET A 56 34.51 -2.41 13.17
CA MET A 56 35.28 -1.48 13.96
C MET A 56 35.12 -0.15 13.24
N MET A 57 34.02 0.52 13.55
CA MET A 57 33.69 1.83 13.05
C MET A 57 34.58 2.78 13.85
N GLU A 58 35.85 2.88 13.47
CA GLU A 58 36.68 4.01 13.89
C GLU A 58 35.97 5.24 13.36
N MET A 59 35.19 5.89 14.23
CA MET A 59 34.44 7.07 13.86
C MET A 59 35.47 8.13 13.43
N PRO A 60 35.47 8.55 12.15
CA PRO A 60 36.34 9.63 11.71
C PRO A 60 35.99 10.87 12.53
N LYS A 61 36.97 11.75 12.78
CA LYS A 61 36.70 13.04 13.41
C LYS A 61 35.51 13.72 12.72
N TYR A 62 34.48 14.05 13.49
CA TYR A 62 33.28 14.74 12.99
C TYR A 62 33.69 16.10 12.44
N GLN A 63 33.70 16.22 11.11
CA GLN A 63 33.97 17.48 10.41
C GLN A 63 32.64 18.15 10.07
N MET A 64 32.53 19.46 10.31
CA MET A 64 31.33 20.19 9.91
C MET A 64 31.21 20.17 8.38
N PRO A 65 30.10 19.64 7.82
CA PRO A 65 29.96 19.54 6.39
C PRO A 65 29.77 20.94 5.80
N ARG A 66 30.45 21.22 4.69
CA ARG A 66 30.24 22.47 3.95
C ARG A 66 28.85 22.42 3.32
N LEU A 67 28.02 23.43 3.59
CA LEU A 67 26.63 23.49 3.11
C LEU A 67 26.52 23.31 1.59
N ARG A 68 27.48 23.81 0.83
CA ARG A 68 27.54 23.65 -0.63
C ARG A 68 27.70 22.20 -1.05
N ASP A 69 28.58 21.45 -0.37
CA ASP A 69 28.83 20.04 -0.70
C ASP A 69 27.63 19.16 -0.30
N VAL A 70 26.96 19.50 0.81
CA VAL A 70 25.68 18.89 1.19
C VAL A 70 24.62 19.16 0.13
N ALA A 71 24.48 20.40 -0.35
CA ALA A 71 23.50 20.76 -1.36
C ALA A 71 23.76 20.05 -2.70
N ILE A 72 25.02 19.99 -3.17
CA ILE A 72 25.40 19.26 -4.38
C ILE A 72 25.14 17.76 -4.21
N GLY A 73 25.49 17.21 -3.05
CA GLY A 73 25.24 15.81 -2.72
C GLY A 73 23.74 15.49 -2.75
N LEU A 74 22.91 16.31 -2.10
CA LEU A 74 21.45 16.18 -2.12
C LEU A 74 20.89 16.29 -3.54
N TRP A 75 21.37 17.25 -4.33
CA TRP A 75 20.93 17.44 -5.72
C TRP A 75 21.27 16.23 -6.59
N ALA A 76 22.51 15.75 -6.53
CA ALA A 76 22.93 14.57 -7.27
C ALA A 76 22.12 13.33 -6.87
N ARG A 77 21.82 13.15 -5.57
CA ARG A 77 20.97 12.06 -5.09
C ARG A 77 19.54 12.20 -5.59
N ALA A 78 18.98 13.41 -5.58
CA ALA A 78 17.64 13.69 -6.11
C ALA A 78 17.57 13.42 -7.63
N GLU A 79 18.56 13.84 -8.40
CA GLU A 79 18.64 13.59 -9.84
C GLU A 79 18.74 12.09 -10.15
N ILE A 80 19.60 11.37 -9.43
CA ILE A 80 19.72 9.92 -9.54
C ILE A 80 18.38 9.24 -9.21
N PHE A 81 17.70 9.68 -8.15
CA PHE A 81 16.39 9.16 -7.79
C PHE A 81 15.35 9.42 -8.88
N LEU A 82 15.27 10.65 -9.41
CA LEU A 82 14.32 11.01 -10.45
C LEU A 82 14.55 10.20 -11.74
N LYS A 83 15.80 10.07 -12.18
CA LYS A 83 16.15 9.29 -13.38
C LYS A 83 15.92 7.80 -13.19
N ARG A 84 16.25 7.23 -12.03
CA ARG A 84 16.17 5.78 -11.80
C ARG A 84 14.78 5.32 -11.37
N ALA A 85 14.20 5.96 -10.36
CA ALA A 85 12.89 5.59 -9.82
C ALA A 85 11.75 6.21 -10.65
N GLY A 86 11.90 7.48 -11.05
CA GLY A 86 10.87 8.20 -11.82
C GLY A 86 10.58 7.56 -13.18
N THR A 87 11.61 7.12 -13.90
CA THR A 87 11.43 6.40 -15.18
C THR A 87 10.60 5.12 -15.00
N ILE A 88 10.83 4.37 -13.92
CA ILE A 88 10.07 3.15 -13.61
C ILE A 88 8.62 3.51 -13.26
N ILE A 89 8.41 4.51 -12.40
CA ILE A 89 7.07 4.95 -11.97
C ILE A 89 6.25 5.43 -13.16
N LEU A 90 6.83 6.27 -14.03
CA LEU A 90 6.15 6.79 -15.22
C LEU A 90 5.73 5.64 -16.14
N PHE A 91 6.65 4.73 -16.45
CA PHE A 91 6.37 3.57 -17.29
C PHE A 91 5.28 2.67 -16.70
N SER A 92 5.37 2.35 -15.41
CA SER A 92 4.36 1.56 -14.69
C SER A 92 2.99 2.26 -14.67
N THR A 93 2.95 3.59 -14.54
CA THR A 93 1.70 4.37 -14.52
C THR A 93 1.02 4.37 -15.88
N VAL A 94 1.79 4.53 -16.97
CA VAL A 94 1.26 4.46 -18.35
C VAL A 94 0.69 3.07 -18.66
N ILE A 95 1.40 2.01 -18.29
CA ILE A 95 0.91 0.63 -18.44
C ILE A 95 -0.37 0.42 -17.65
N LEU A 96 -0.38 0.81 -16.38
CA LEU A 96 -1.52 0.66 -15.50
C LEU A 96 -2.75 1.42 -16.02
N TRP A 97 -2.56 2.66 -16.47
CA TRP A 97 -3.62 3.44 -17.11
C TRP A 97 -4.17 2.73 -18.36
N ALA A 98 -3.30 2.15 -19.19
CA ALA A 98 -3.72 1.40 -20.36
C ALA A 98 -4.52 0.15 -19.98
N LEU A 99 -4.08 -0.61 -18.97
CA LEU A 99 -4.76 -1.81 -18.46
C LEU A 99 -6.12 -1.50 -17.83
N LEU A 100 -6.29 -0.33 -17.21
CA LEU A 100 -7.56 0.14 -16.63
C LEU A 100 -8.49 0.76 -17.67
N SER A 101 -7.96 1.29 -18.78
CA SER A 101 -8.74 1.99 -19.80
C SER A 101 -9.17 1.12 -20.97
N PHE A 102 -8.43 0.04 -21.24
CA PHE A 102 -8.66 -0.83 -22.40
C PHE A 102 -8.86 -2.29 -22.00
N PRO A 103 -9.71 -3.06 -22.72
CA PRO A 103 -10.62 -2.60 -23.78
C PRO A 103 -11.79 -1.77 -23.22
N LYS A 104 -12.33 -0.86 -24.05
CA LYS A 104 -13.57 -0.15 -23.71
C LYS A 104 -14.78 -1.03 -23.99
N PRO A 105 -15.84 -0.97 -23.16
CA PRO A 105 -17.06 -1.70 -23.42
C PRO A 105 -17.71 -1.26 -24.74
N PRO A 106 -18.41 -2.16 -25.46
CA PRO A 106 -19.20 -1.79 -26.63
C PRO A 106 -20.21 -0.70 -26.28
N ALA A 107 -20.40 0.27 -27.19
CA ALA A 107 -21.36 1.36 -27.01
C ALA A 107 -22.77 0.80 -26.78
N GLY A 108 -23.39 1.14 -25.63
CA GLY A 108 -24.71 0.66 -25.23
C GLY A 108 -24.74 -0.50 -24.23
N SER A 109 -23.58 -1.01 -23.78
CA SER A 109 -23.56 -1.97 -22.67
C SER A 109 -23.57 -1.26 -21.30
N GLY A 110 -24.44 -1.70 -20.38
CA GLY A 110 -24.54 -1.17 -19.00
C GLY A 110 -23.39 -1.55 -18.08
N VAL A 111 -22.23 -1.97 -18.63
CA VAL A 111 -21.08 -2.42 -17.86
C VAL A 111 -20.11 -1.26 -17.69
N SER A 112 -19.71 -0.98 -16.43
CA SER A 112 -18.73 0.07 -16.13
C SER A 112 -17.44 -0.13 -16.96
N PRO A 113 -16.88 0.93 -17.59
CA PRO A 113 -15.69 0.83 -18.43
C PRO A 113 -14.48 0.20 -17.74
N VAL A 114 -14.32 0.52 -16.46
CA VAL A 114 -13.24 -0.04 -15.64
C VAL A 114 -13.45 -1.55 -15.43
N ASN A 115 -14.70 -2.01 -15.33
CA ASN A 115 -15.02 -3.41 -15.13
C ASN A 115 -14.77 -4.28 -16.36
N TYR A 116 -14.86 -3.71 -17.56
CA TYR A 116 -14.59 -4.41 -18.82
C TYR A 116 -13.09 -4.46 -19.18
N SER A 117 -12.30 -3.56 -18.59
CA SER A 117 -10.86 -3.43 -18.81
C SER A 117 -10.06 -4.70 -18.47
N VAL A 118 -8.84 -4.80 -18.99
CA VAL A 118 -7.93 -5.92 -18.67
C VAL A 118 -7.68 -6.01 -17.16
N ALA A 119 -7.47 -4.87 -16.49
CA ALA A 119 -7.30 -4.82 -15.05
C ALA A 119 -8.56 -5.32 -14.31
N GLY A 120 -9.75 -4.98 -14.80
CA GLY A 120 -11.03 -5.48 -14.27
C GLY A 120 -11.16 -7.00 -14.37
N ARG A 121 -10.71 -7.59 -15.49
CA ARG A 121 -10.70 -9.06 -15.69
C ARG A 121 -9.69 -9.75 -14.78
N ILE A 122 -8.50 -9.16 -14.61
CA ILE A 122 -7.49 -9.66 -13.68
C ILE A 122 -8.03 -9.61 -12.24
N ALA A 123 -8.67 -8.51 -11.85
CA ALA A 123 -9.26 -8.37 -10.52
C ALA A 123 -10.32 -9.43 -10.24
N ASN A 124 -11.21 -9.73 -11.20
CA ASN A 124 -12.19 -10.82 -11.08
C ASN A 124 -11.54 -12.20 -10.94
N ALA A 125 -10.42 -12.44 -11.64
CA ALA A 125 -9.71 -13.71 -11.55
C ALA A 125 -9.02 -13.89 -10.19
N ILE A 126 -8.54 -12.79 -9.58
CA ILE A 126 -7.82 -12.78 -8.31
C ILE A 126 -8.78 -12.71 -7.11
N GLU A 127 -9.96 -12.08 -7.28
CA GLU A 127 -10.95 -11.87 -6.22
C GLU A 127 -11.25 -13.11 -5.36
N PRO A 128 -11.46 -14.33 -5.91
CA PRO A 128 -11.77 -15.50 -5.09
C PRO A 128 -10.72 -15.80 -4.01
N ALA A 129 -9.44 -15.49 -4.27
CA ALA A 129 -8.37 -15.66 -3.30
C ALA A 129 -8.40 -14.60 -2.18
N PHE A 130 -9.08 -13.47 -2.40
CA PHE A 130 -9.14 -12.32 -1.50
C PHE A 130 -10.49 -12.21 -0.76
N ARG A 131 -11.54 -12.90 -1.22
CA ARG A 131 -12.82 -13.01 -0.50
C ARG A 131 -12.68 -13.51 0.95
N PRO A 132 -11.81 -14.48 1.30
CA PRO A 132 -11.66 -14.95 2.68
C PRO A 132 -11.15 -13.89 3.67
N ILE A 133 -10.51 -12.82 3.18
CA ILE A 133 -10.05 -11.71 4.02
C ILE A 133 -11.00 -10.50 3.95
N GLY A 134 -12.20 -10.68 3.38
CA GLY A 134 -13.23 -9.66 3.29
C GLY A 134 -13.04 -8.66 2.16
N PHE A 135 -12.15 -8.93 1.19
CA PHE A 135 -11.88 -8.01 0.09
C PHE A 135 -12.78 -8.32 -1.11
N ASN A 136 -13.56 -7.32 -1.51
CA ASN A 136 -14.38 -7.37 -2.71
C ASN A 136 -13.53 -7.06 -3.95
N ARG A 137 -14.05 -7.41 -5.13
CA ARG A 137 -13.47 -7.05 -6.43
C ARG A 137 -12.92 -5.62 -6.52
N ASP A 138 -13.70 -4.62 -6.12
CA ASP A 138 -13.31 -3.20 -6.24
C ASP A 138 -12.04 -2.89 -5.43
N ILE A 139 -11.88 -3.55 -4.27
CA ILE A 139 -10.68 -3.45 -3.44
C ILE A 139 -9.51 -4.11 -4.15
N VAL A 140 -9.68 -5.32 -4.68
CA VAL A 140 -8.64 -6.05 -5.43
C VAL A 140 -8.19 -5.26 -6.66
N LEU A 141 -9.14 -4.64 -7.38
CA LEU A 141 -8.87 -3.78 -8.51
C LEU A 141 -8.06 -2.53 -8.11
N ALA A 142 -8.37 -1.93 -6.96
CA ALA A 142 -7.60 -0.80 -6.41
C ALA A 142 -6.23 -1.21 -5.83
N LEU A 143 -6.04 -2.48 -5.46
CA LEU A 143 -4.76 -2.98 -4.97
C LEU A 143 -3.72 -3.13 -6.08
N ILE A 144 -4.11 -3.52 -7.30
CA ILE A 144 -3.20 -3.62 -8.46
C ILE A 144 -2.39 -2.33 -8.68
N PRO A 145 -3.01 -1.14 -8.83
CA PRO A 145 -2.28 0.11 -8.96
C PRO A 145 -1.56 0.51 -7.67
N ALA A 146 -2.13 0.19 -6.49
CA ALA A 146 -1.50 0.46 -5.21
C ALA A 146 -0.17 -0.28 -5.01
N MET A 147 -0.01 -1.45 -5.62
CA MET A 147 1.26 -2.20 -5.63
C MET A 147 2.31 -1.56 -6.54
N ALA A 148 1.89 -0.85 -7.59
CA ALA A 148 2.81 -0.09 -8.42
C ALA A 148 3.31 1.17 -7.69
N ALA A 149 2.38 1.93 -7.10
CA ALA A 149 2.67 3.11 -6.30
C ALA A 149 1.63 3.25 -5.18
N ARG A 150 2.09 3.27 -3.93
CA ARG A 150 1.23 3.22 -2.74
C ARG A 150 0.36 4.48 -2.61
N GLU A 151 0.89 5.60 -3.06
CA GLU A 151 0.26 6.92 -3.06
C GLU A 151 -0.88 7.00 -4.09
N VAL A 152 -0.83 6.18 -5.14
CA VAL A 152 -1.85 6.11 -6.20
C VAL A 152 -3.07 5.32 -5.73
N ALA A 153 -3.00 4.57 -4.63
CA ALA A 153 -4.11 3.77 -4.11
C ALA A 153 -5.38 4.59 -3.85
N VAL A 154 -5.24 5.78 -3.25
CA VAL A 154 -6.40 6.66 -2.94
C VAL A 154 -7.00 7.22 -4.23
N ALA A 155 -6.16 7.64 -5.16
CA ALA A 155 -6.61 8.12 -6.47
C ALA A 155 -7.31 7.00 -7.26
N ALA A 156 -6.80 5.77 -7.21
CA ALA A 156 -7.38 4.61 -7.87
C ALA A 156 -8.73 4.21 -7.27
N ILE A 157 -8.86 4.18 -5.94
CA ILE A 157 -10.15 4.03 -5.27
C ILE A 157 -11.10 5.13 -5.76
N GLY A 158 -10.64 6.37 -5.73
CA GLY A 158 -11.44 7.51 -6.17
C GLY A 158 -11.93 7.39 -7.62
N THR A 159 -11.10 6.95 -8.56
CA THR A 159 -11.48 6.80 -9.96
C THR A 159 -12.39 5.59 -10.18
N VAL A 160 -12.10 4.44 -9.56
CA VAL A 160 -12.93 3.24 -9.67
C VAL A 160 -14.35 3.52 -9.18
N TYR A 161 -14.50 4.19 -8.04
CA TYR A 161 -15.81 4.48 -7.45
C TYR A 161 -16.52 5.70 -8.08
N ALA A 162 -15.80 6.71 -8.57
CA ALA A 162 -16.41 7.84 -9.27
C ALA A 162 -16.97 7.44 -10.65
N ILE A 163 -16.35 6.46 -11.32
CA ILE A 163 -16.81 5.99 -12.64
C ILE A 163 -18.08 5.12 -12.53
N ASP A 164 -18.32 4.48 -11.38
CA ASP A 164 -19.53 3.69 -11.12
C ASP A 164 -20.77 4.56 -10.85
N ASN A 165 -20.59 5.86 -10.57
CA ASN A 165 -21.65 6.86 -10.37
C ASN A 165 -21.32 8.20 -11.08
N PRO A 166 -21.57 8.33 -12.40
CA PRO A 166 -21.13 9.48 -13.20
C PRO A 166 -21.75 10.83 -12.82
N ASP A 167 -22.84 10.87 -12.04
CA ASP A 167 -23.47 12.10 -11.55
C ASP A 167 -22.82 12.68 -10.29
N SER A 168 -21.83 12.00 -9.72
CA SER A 168 -21.15 12.45 -8.50
C SER A 168 -19.94 13.33 -8.83
N ALA A 169 -20.07 14.64 -8.61
CA ALA A 169 -18.96 15.58 -8.66
C ALA A 169 -17.88 15.18 -7.64
N SER A 170 -16.61 15.25 -8.04
CA SER A 170 -15.41 14.80 -7.32
C SER A 170 -15.15 15.55 -6.00
N GLY A 171 -15.83 15.15 -4.92
CA GLY A 171 -15.64 15.67 -3.56
C GLY A 171 -15.30 14.57 -2.54
N GLY A 172 -14.28 14.82 -1.69
CA GLY A 172 -13.79 13.84 -0.70
C GLY A 172 -14.82 13.38 0.34
N ARG A 173 -15.89 14.15 0.60
CA ARG A 173 -16.99 13.76 1.50
C ARG A 173 -17.97 12.76 0.87
N GLN A 174 -18.29 12.89 -0.42
CA GLN A 174 -19.17 11.94 -1.11
C GLN A 174 -18.46 10.60 -1.40
N MET A 175 -17.12 10.60 -1.54
CA MET A 175 -16.35 9.33 -1.55
C MET A 175 -16.53 8.57 -0.24
N ILE A 176 -16.47 9.26 0.91
CA ILE A 176 -16.64 8.64 2.23
C ILE A 176 -18.02 7.99 2.37
N ASP A 177 -19.07 8.66 1.93
CA ASP A 177 -20.44 8.14 2.01
C ASP A 177 -20.66 6.94 1.07
N ASN A 178 -20.10 6.98 -0.15
CA ASN A 178 -20.12 5.82 -1.06
C ASN A 178 -19.33 4.62 -0.50
N LEU A 179 -18.20 4.86 0.18
CA LEU A 179 -17.42 3.80 0.80
C LEU A 179 -18.21 3.11 1.93
N ARG A 180 -18.91 3.89 2.78
CA ARG A 180 -19.75 3.35 3.87
C ARG A 180 -20.88 2.44 3.37
N GLY A 181 -21.42 2.72 2.19
CA GLY A 181 -22.46 1.89 1.58
C GLY A 181 -21.96 0.55 1.01
N ARG A 182 -20.66 0.41 0.73
CA ARG A 182 -20.10 -0.77 0.05
C ARG A 182 -19.16 -1.61 0.90
N TRP A 183 -18.54 -1.04 1.94
CA TRP A 183 -17.60 -1.77 2.80
C TRP A 183 -18.19 -1.94 4.19
N SER A 184 -18.00 -3.13 4.75
CA SER A 184 -18.25 -3.35 6.17
C SER A 184 -17.07 -2.81 7.00
N LEU A 185 -17.32 -2.54 8.28
CA LEU A 185 -16.28 -2.10 9.21
C LEU A 185 -15.13 -3.13 9.33
N PRO A 186 -15.39 -4.46 9.39
CA PRO A 186 -14.34 -5.48 9.31
C PRO A 186 -13.46 -5.37 8.06
N THR A 187 -14.07 -5.15 6.88
CA THR A 187 -13.33 -5.01 5.61
C THR A 187 -12.45 -3.76 5.63
N ALA A 188 -12.94 -2.64 6.18
CA ALA A 188 -12.15 -1.42 6.31
C ALA A 188 -10.93 -1.62 7.22
N LEU A 189 -11.10 -2.30 8.36
CA LEU A 189 -9.99 -2.61 9.27
C LEU A 189 -8.98 -3.58 8.63
N ALA A 190 -9.45 -4.61 7.94
CA ALA A 190 -8.60 -5.53 7.19
C ALA A 190 -7.81 -4.82 6.09
N PHE A 191 -8.42 -3.86 5.39
CA PHE A 191 -7.75 -3.02 4.40
C PHE A 191 -6.67 -2.14 5.03
N LEU A 192 -6.94 -1.50 6.17
CA LEU A 192 -5.93 -0.74 6.90
C LEU A 192 -4.75 -1.64 7.29
N MET A 193 -5.05 -2.85 7.77
CA MET A 193 -4.04 -3.82 8.20
C MET A 193 -3.20 -4.34 7.03
N TRP A 194 -3.81 -4.59 5.88
CA TRP A 194 -3.08 -4.94 4.65
C TRP A 194 -2.02 -3.90 4.33
N PHE A 195 -2.35 -2.61 4.38
CA PHE A 195 -1.39 -1.55 4.08
C PHE A 195 -0.28 -1.41 5.12
N VAL A 196 -0.47 -1.86 6.37
CA VAL A 196 0.62 -1.84 7.37
C VAL A 196 1.78 -2.73 6.92
N PHE A 197 1.49 -3.89 6.33
CA PHE A 197 2.49 -4.85 5.86
C PHE A 197 2.59 -5.00 4.35
N ALA A 198 1.88 -4.16 3.60
CA ALA A 198 1.75 -4.28 2.16
C ALA A 198 3.13 -4.36 1.47
N PRO A 199 3.21 -5.13 0.36
CA PRO A 199 4.42 -5.23 -0.45
C PRO A 199 4.97 -3.86 -0.84
N GLN A 200 6.29 -3.77 -0.92
CA GLN A 200 6.96 -2.55 -1.38
C GLN A 200 6.62 -2.27 -2.84
N CYS A 201 6.67 -1.00 -3.21
CA CYS A 201 6.45 -0.55 -4.58
C CYS A 201 7.51 -1.12 -5.56
N ILE A 202 7.17 -1.10 -6.86
CA ILE A 202 8.00 -1.65 -7.94
C ILE A 202 9.42 -1.05 -7.94
N SER A 203 9.56 0.23 -7.60
CA SER A 203 10.86 0.91 -7.53
C SER A 203 11.78 0.28 -6.49
N THR A 204 11.27 -0.04 -5.30
CA THR A 204 12.03 -0.71 -4.24
C THR A 204 12.47 -2.10 -4.69
N ILE A 205 11.55 -2.90 -5.26
CA ILE A 205 11.87 -4.25 -5.77
C ILE A 205 12.97 -4.17 -6.84
N ALA A 206 12.88 -3.20 -7.74
CA ALA A 206 13.86 -3.00 -8.81
C ALA A 206 15.24 -2.59 -8.27
N VAL A 207 15.29 -1.71 -7.26
CA VAL A 207 16.55 -1.33 -6.60
C VAL A 207 17.13 -2.51 -5.84
N THR A 208 16.34 -3.22 -5.03
CA THR A 208 16.80 -4.42 -4.31
C THR A 208 17.38 -5.44 -5.27
N ARG A 209 16.72 -5.70 -6.41
CA ARG A 209 17.25 -6.62 -7.44
C ARG A 209 18.63 -6.19 -7.94
N ARG A 210 18.85 -4.89 -8.16
CA ARG A 210 20.12 -4.35 -8.64
C ARG A 210 21.21 -4.48 -7.58
N GLU A 211 20.91 -4.18 -6.33
CA GLU A 211 21.87 -4.24 -5.22
C GLU A 211 22.21 -5.69 -4.83
N THR A 212 21.24 -6.61 -4.86
CA THR A 212 21.46 -8.03 -4.53
C THR A 212 21.92 -8.85 -5.74
N ASN A 213 22.10 -8.23 -6.90
CA ASN A 213 22.48 -8.84 -8.18
C ASN A 213 21.73 -10.16 -8.51
N GLY A 214 20.43 -10.21 -8.20
CA GLY A 214 19.65 -11.46 -8.31
C GLY A 214 18.20 -11.32 -7.86
N TRP A 215 17.35 -12.26 -8.27
CA TRP A 215 15.91 -12.29 -7.97
C TRP A 215 15.53 -13.03 -6.68
N ARG A 216 16.45 -13.80 -6.10
CA ARG A 216 16.18 -14.61 -4.90
C ARG A 216 15.70 -13.75 -3.73
N TRP A 217 16.43 -12.68 -3.42
CA TRP A 217 16.09 -11.78 -2.31
C TRP A 217 14.86 -10.91 -2.58
N PRO A 218 14.70 -10.26 -3.75
CA PRO A 218 13.47 -9.55 -4.08
C PRO A 218 12.22 -10.44 -4.04
N ALA A 219 12.30 -11.65 -4.59
CA ALA A 219 11.16 -12.58 -4.60
C ALA A 219 10.81 -13.06 -3.19
N PHE A 220 11.82 -13.40 -2.38
CA PHE A 220 11.61 -13.71 -0.96
C PHE A 220 10.94 -12.53 -0.24
N MET A 221 11.44 -11.31 -0.46
CA MET A 221 10.94 -10.09 0.14
C MET A 221 9.47 -9.82 -0.19
N VAL A 222 9.11 -9.88 -1.47
CA VAL A 222 7.73 -9.70 -1.93
C VAL A 222 6.85 -10.82 -1.37
N GLY A 223 7.30 -12.07 -1.44
CA GLY A 223 6.56 -13.23 -0.98
C GLY A 223 6.22 -13.13 0.51
N TYR A 224 7.22 -12.92 1.38
CA TYR A 224 6.97 -12.88 2.82
C TYR A 224 6.08 -11.69 3.21
N LEU A 225 6.28 -10.50 2.62
CA LEU A 225 5.46 -9.33 2.93
C LEU A 225 4.02 -9.53 2.48
N PHE A 226 3.81 -10.12 1.31
CA PHE A 226 2.46 -10.42 0.81
C PHE A 226 1.75 -11.44 1.71
N THR A 227 2.44 -12.51 2.09
CA THR A 227 1.90 -13.51 3.03
C THR A 227 1.59 -12.88 4.39
N LEU A 228 2.48 -12.05 4.93
CA LEU A 228 2.28 -11.36 6.20
C LEU A 228 1.08 -10.41 6.14
N ALA A 229 0.95 -9.63 5.05
CA ALA A 229 -0.16 -8.73 4.83
C ALA A 229 -1.49 -9.48 4.72
N TYR A 230 -1.51 -10.60 3.97
CA TYR A 230 -2.69 -11.44 3.81
C TYR A 230 -3.13 -12.05 5.15
N ILE A 231 -2.21 -12.61 5.92
CA ILE A 231 -2.50 -13.19 7.24
C ILE A 231 -2.99 -12.12 8.21
N ALA A 232 -2.32 -10.97 8.28
CA ALA A 232 -2.70 -9.90 9.20
C ALA A 232 -4.07 -9.29 8.85
N ALA A 233 -4.35 -9.08 7.56
CA ALA A 233 -5.64 -8.61 7.08
C ALA A 233 -6.75 -9.63 7.40
N GLY A 234 -6.53 -10.92 7.11
CA GLY A 234 -7.46 -11.99 7.43
C GLY A 234 -7.71 -12.13 8.93
N ALA A 235 -6.66 -12.13 9.75
CA ALA A 235 -6.78 -12.18 11.20
C ALA A 235 -7.61 -11.00 11.74
N THR A 236 -7.41 -9.80 11.19
CA THR A 236 -8.18 -8.61 11.57
C THR A 236 -9.65 -8.72 11.15
N TYR A 237 -9.91 -9.20 9.93
CA TYR A 237 -11.25 -9.40 9.40
C TYR A 237 -12.06 -10.38 10.26
N TRP A 238 -11.51 -11.57 10.50
CA TRP A 238 -12.18 -12.61 11.29
C TRP A 238 -12.29 -12.26 12.77
N ALA A 239 -11.29 -11.58 13.34
CA ALA A 239 -11.39 -11.06 14.70
C ALA A 239 -12.52 -10.02 14.83
N ALA A 240 -12.64 -9.11 13.87
CA ALA A 240 -13.71 -8.11 13.87
C ALA A 240 -15.10 -8.77 13.75
N ILE A 241 -15.27 -9.72 12.84
CA ILE A 241 -16.54 -10.49 12.72
C ILE A 241 -16.84 -11.27 14.01
N GLY A 242 -15.83 -11.92 14.60
CA GLY A 242 -15.99 -12.67 15.85
C GLY A 242 -16.37 -11.79 17.04
N LEU A 243 -15.99 -10.51 17.01
CA LEU A 243 -16.40 -9.50 17.98
C LEU A 243 -17.79 -8.89 17.67
N GLY A 244 -18.44 -9.31 16.59
CA GLY A 244 -19.77 -8.84 16.19
C GLY A 244 -19.79 -7.46 15.51
N LEU A 245 -18.66 -7.03 14.93
CA LEU A 245 -18.51 -5.76 14.20
C LEU A 245 -18.82 -5.88 12.70
#